data_AF-A0A3C1KK44-F1
#
_entry.id   AF-A0A3C1KK44-F1
#
_cell.length_a   1.000
_cell.length_b   1.000
_cell.length_c   1.000
_cell.angle_alpha   90.00
_cell.angle_beta   90.00
_cell.angle_gamma   90.00
#
_symmetry.space_group_name_H-M   'P 1'
#
loop_
_entity.id
_entity.type
_entity.pdbx_description
1 polymer ?
#
loop_
_entity_poly.entity_id
_entity_poly.type
_entity_poly.pdbx_seq_one_letter_code
_entity_poly.pdbx_strand_id
1 'polypeptide(L)'
;MREPQVHVAIVSGDPVFATRWVDELTRCAALEQRALHSGFHFRALKTGEDMLFAAGEDGLLQAAVVDASTLPDATSVLPVLARLRPELDLFLMPNGDTVPDAVAVELLHREDTRPSQLFRQLVSALQRRSRTPFADTLRDYVYSAKDAWHTPGHSGGDSLRDSPWVADFYELMGEHIFNTDLSVSVQTLDSLLEPHSVIQEAQALAAQAFGARHTFFVTNGTSTANKVILQQLAGAGGKVILDQACHKSVHHAVVLFGVEPVYLPASMNTRFGFYGPVPQKAVIAAIDTNPDAQLLVLTSCTYDGFRYDLAPIIRHAHAAGIKVLVDEAWYAHGRFHPELHPCALDCGADYVTQSTHKMLSAFSQASMIHVSDPDFDLHRFRENLNMHTSTSPQYAMIASLDVARKQMSMEGFARLEDCFRIATQLREGIDRTGVFRVLTLDDMLPHALRDDTIRLDPLKLSVDVSASGYSARQLQLLLFEDYGIQIEKVTHNTLSILVTLGSTESKVLRLLNALQA
;
A
#
# COMPACT_ATOMS: atom_id res chain seq x y z
N MET A 1 13.65 -21.12 -8.58
CA MET A 1 13.20 -19.86 -7.93
C MET A 1 14.40 -19.26 -7.22
N ARG A 2 14.55 -17.93 -7.20
CA ARG A 2 15.59 -17.29 -6.37
C ARG A 2 15.18 -17.41 -4.90
N GLU A 3 16.09 -17.84 -4.04
CA GLU A 3 15.82 -17.93 -2.59
C GLU A 3 15.76 -16.50 -1.99
N PRO A 4 14.71 -16.16 -1.21
CA PRO A 4 14.65 -14.88 -0.50
C PRO A 4 15.89 -14.70 0.39
N GLN A 5 16.39 -13.47 0.46
CA GLN A 5 17.50 -13.10 1.35
C GLN A 5 16.96 -12.28 2.51
N VAL A 6 17.45 -12.56 3.72
CA VAL A 6 17.00 -11.95 4.98
C VAL A 6 18.21 -11.39 5.69
N HIS A 7 18.28 -10.06 5.85
CA HIS A 7 19.31 -9.43 6.65
C HIS A 7 18.77 -9.15 8.06
N VAL A 8 19.59 -9.45 9.07
CA VAL A 8 19.29 -9.20 10.49
C VAL A 8 20.44 -8.40 11.10
N ALA A 9 20.10 -7.27 11.73
CA ALA A 9 21.06 -6.43 12.43
C ALA A 9 21.15 -6.83 13.91
N ILE A 10 22.36 -7.07 14.41
CA ILE A 10 22.67 -7.25 15.83
C ILE A 10 23.34 -5.96 16.30
N VAL A 11 22.62 -5.16 17.08
CA VAL A 11 23.03 -3.82 17.50
C VAL A 11 23.46 -3.86 18.96
N SER A 12 24.74 -3.64 19.21
CA SER A 12 25.31 -3.67 20.57
C SER A 12 26.59 -2.83 20.62
N GLY A 13 26.75 -2.06 21.70
CA GLY A 13 27.99 -1.36 22.01
C GLY A 13 29.11 -2.28 22.49
N ASP A 14 28.81 -3.55 22.77
CA ASP A 14 29.79 -4.60 23.08
C ASP A 14 30.16 -5.38 21.80
N PRO A 15 31.34 -5.12 21.21
CA PRO A 15 31.74 -5.77 19.96
C PRO A 15 32.00 -7.27 20.12
N VAL A 16 32.43 -7.72 21.30
CA VAL A 16 32.70 -9.13 21.56
C VAL A 16 31.38 -9.91 21.58
N PHE A 17 30.37 -9.35 22.24
CA PHE A 17 29.02 -9.89 22.23
C PHE A 17 28.45 -9.96 20.81
N ALA A 18 28.49 -8.84 20.07
CA ALA A 18 27.90 -8.74 18.74
C ALA A 18 28.53 -9.74 17.75
N THR A 19 29.87 -9.82 17.69
CA THR A 19 30.58 -10.75 16.81
C THR A 19 30.24 -12.21 17.16
N ARG A 20 30.25 -12.57 18.45
CA ARG A 20 29.87 -13.92 18.89
C ARG A 20 28.45 -14.28 18.44
N TRP A 21 27.49 -13.36 18.60
CA TRP A 21 26.10 -13.59 18.21
C TRP A 21 25.94 -13.75 16.70
N VAL A 22 26.64 -12.93 15.90
CA VAL A 22 26.67 -13.10 14.43
C VAL A 22 27.17 -14.48 14.05
N ASP A 23 28.28 -14.95 14.63
CA ASP A 23 28.86 -16.26 14.33
C ASP A 23 27.95 -17.42 14.76
N GLU A 24 27.33 -17.33 15.94
CA GLU A 24 26.42 -18.34 16.46
C GLU A 24 25.10 -18.40 15.67
N LEU A 25 24.52 -17.25 15.32
CA LEU A 25 23.31 -17.19 14.48
C LEU A 25 23.58 -17.70 13.06
N THR A 26 24.74 -17.36 12.48
CA THR A 26 25.16 -17.87 11.18
C THR A 26 25.29 -19.39 11.20
N ARG A 27 25.85 -19.96 12.27
CA ARG A 27 25.89 -21.42 12.48
C ARG A 27 24.49 -22.03 12.62
N CYS A 28 23.58 -21.38 13.37
CA CYS A 28 22.20 -21.84 13.50
C CYS A 28 21.49 -21.87 12.13
N ALA A 29 21.61 -20.80 11.35
CA ALA A 29 21.03 -20.72 10.01
C ALA A 29 21.59 -21.80 9.06
N ALA A 30 22.87 -22.11 9.13
CA ALA A 30 23.48 -23.17 8.33
C ALA A 30 22.98 -24.58 8.70
N LEU A 31 22.65 -24.83 9.97
CA LEU A 31 22.09 -26.10 10.44
C LEU A 31 20.60 -26.24 10.10
N GLU A 32 19.87 -25.13 10.06
CA GLU A 32 18.42 -25.09 9.89
C GLU A 32 17.97 -24.63 8.48
N GLN A 33 18.78 -24.83 7.43
CA GLN A 33 18.56 -24.37 6.03
C GLN A 33 17.14 -24.61 5.46
N ARG A 34 16.36 -25.54 6.03
CA ARG A 34 15.00 -25.89 5.59
C ARG A 34 13.87 -25.06 6.21
N ALA A 35 14.12 -24.24 7.24
CA ALA A 35 13.05 -23.64 8.02
C ALA A 35 12.24 -22.56 7.26
N LEU A 36 12.85 -21.86 6.30
CA LEU A 36 12.21 -20.76 5.56
C LEU A 36 12.57 -20.71 4.06
N HIS A 37 13.34 -21.67 3.54
CA HIS A 37 13.91 -21.63 2.18
C HIS A 37 14.52 -20.26 1.82
N SER A 38 15.15 -19.61 2.81
CA SER A 38 15.66 -18.24 2.72
C SER A 38 17.12 -18.20 3.21
N GLY A 39 17.95 -17.37 2.58
CA GLY A 39 19.32 -17.10 3.01
C GLY A 39 19.38 -16.04 4.10
N PHE A 40 19.88 -16.38 5.28
CA PHE A 40 20.05 -15.44 6.39
C PHE A 40 21.45 -14.83 6.40
N HIS A 41 21.52 -13.51 6.56
CA HIS A 41 22.75 -12.74 6.74
C HIS A 41 22.65 -11.92 8.02
N PHE A 42 23.64 -12.08 8.90
CA PHE A 42 23.69 -11.37 10.19
C PHE A 42 24.82 -10.34 10.14
N ARG A 43 24.54 -9.11 10.57
CA ARG A 43 25.56 -8.05 10.69
C ARG A 43 25.60 -7.46 12.09
N ALA A 44 26.79 -7.17 12.59
CA ALA A 44 26.98 -6.42 13.82
C ALA A 44 27.00 -4.91 13.53
N LEU A 45 26.22 -4.15 14.29
CA LEU A 45 26.19 -2.68 14.28
C LEU A 45 26.53 -2.16 15.68
N LYS A 46 27.26 -1.04 15.77
CA LYS A 46 27.83 -0.58 17.04
C LYS A 46 26.98 0.48 17.73
N THR A 47 26.25 1.27 16.96
CA THR A 47 25.50 2.43 17.45
C THR A 47 24.05 2.41 16.96
N GLY A 48 23.18 3.19 17.62
CA GLY A 48 21.83 3.42 17.12
C GLY A 48 21.81 4.18 15.78
N GLU A 49 22.78 5.06 15.53
CA GLU A 49 22.96 5.74 14.25
C GLU A 49 23.26 4.76 13.12
N ASP A 50 24.18 3.80 13.34
CA ASP A 50 24.48 2.74 12.39
C ASP A 50 23.22 1.94 12.04
N MET A 51 22.35 1.69 13.03
CA MET A 51 21.08 0.99 12.85
C MET A 51 20.08 1.79 12.01
N LEU A 52 19.94 3.09 12.24
CA LEU A 52 19.06 3.94 11.43
C LEU A 52 19.56 4.07 10.00
N PHE A 53 20.87 4.22 9.80
CA PHE A 53 21.49 4.22 8.48
C PHE A 53 21.22 2.90 7.76
N ALA A 54 21.51 1.79 8.43
CA ALA A 54 21.19 0.43 7.97
C ALA A 54 19.74 0.26 7.53
N ALA A 55 18.79 0.81 8.29
CA ALA A 55 17.36 0.69 8.02
C ALA A 55 16.91 1.56 6.83
N GLY A 56 17.61 2.66 6.56
CA GLY A 56 17.38 3.55 5.42
C GLY A 56 18.02 3.09 4.10
N GLU A 57 19.00 2.18 4.14
CA GLU A 57 19.72 1.75 2.93
C GLU A 57 19.47 0.27 2.58
N ASP A 58 19.28 -0.57 3.59
CA ASP A 58 19.17 -2.02 3.40
C ASP A 58 17.71 -2.46 3.24
N GLY A 59 17.28 -2.55 1.99
CA GLY A 59 15.95 -3.05 1.66
C GLY A 59 15.74 -4.54 1.97
N LEU A 60 16.80 -5.29 2.28
CA LEU A 60 16.71 -6.69 2.71
C LEU A 60 16.75 -6.84 4.24
N LEU A 61 16.90 -5.74 5.00
CA LEU A 61 16.75 -5.75 6.45
C LEU A 61 15.33 -6.16 6.81
N GLN A 62 15.20 -7.20 7.63
CA GLN A 62 13.91 -7.76 8.05
C GLN A 62 13.72 -7.77 9.57
N ALA A 63 14.80 -7.70 10.35
CA ALA A 63 14.76 -7.66 11.80
C ALA A 63 15.98 -6.95 12.41
N ALA A 64 15.80 -6.42 13.62
CA ALA A 64 16.88 -5.86 14.43
C ALA A 64 16.82 -6.41 15.86
N VAL A 65 17.99 -6.83 16.37
CA VAL A 65 18.19 -7.29 17.74
C VAL A 65 19.01 -6.24 18.46
N VAL A 66 18.41 -5.56 19.42
CA VAL A 66 18.96 -4.38 20.07
C VAL A 66 19.32 -4.69 21.51
N ASP A 67 20.59 -4.48 21.84
CA ASP A 67 21.12 -4.60 23.19
C ASP A 67 21.15 -3.25 23.90
N ALA A 68 20.06 -2.90 24.60
CA ALA A 68 19.94 -1.62 25.30
C ALA A 68 20.86 -1.51 26.53
N SER A 69 21.44 -2.62 27.02
CA SER A 69 22.40 -2.58 28.13
C SER A 69 23.72 -1.91 27.75
N THR A 70 24.06 -1.91 26.45
CA THR A 70 25.29 -1.32 25.92
C THR A 70 25.05 -0.18 24.93
N LEU A 71 23.78 0.12 24.63
CA LEU A 71 23.32 1.22 23.77
C LEU A 71 22.54 2.24 24.59
N PRO A 72 23.19 3.31 25.08
CA PRO A 72 22.54 4.34 25.90
C PRO A 72 21.40 5.07 25.19
N ASP A 73 21.43 5.09 23.85
CA ASP A 73 20.48 5.79 22.97
C ASP A 73 19.31 4.91 22.51
N ALA A 74 19.28 3.62 22.86
CA ALA A 74 18.29 2.65 22.36
C ALA A 74 16.83 3.11 22.54
N THR A 75 16.49 3.71 23.68
CA THR A 75 15.13 4.22 23.96
C THR A 75 14.71 5.38 23.05
N SER A 76 15.68 6.15 22.54
CA SER A 76 15.43 7.27 21.63
C SER A 76 15.41 6.82 20.16
N VAL A 77 16.17 5.78 19.83
CA VAL A 77 16.34 5.31 18.46
C VAL A 77 15.22 4.36 18.02
N LEU A 78 14.73 3.49 18.91
CA LEU A 78 13.67 2.52 18.58
C LEU A 78 12.39 3.18 18.03
N PRO A 79 11.86 4.29 18.61
CA PRO A 79 10.71 4.99 18.05
C PRO A 79 10.98 5.65 16.68
N VAL A 80 12.23 6.01 16.40
CA VAL A 80 12.63 6.53 15.07
C VAL A 80 12.64 5.39 14.06
N LEU A 81 13.25 4.26 14.41
CA LEU A 81 13.28 3.06 13.57
C LEU A 81 11.88 2.55 13.25
N ALA A 82 10.99 2.45 14.25
CA ALA A 82 9.62 1.98 14.07
C ALA A 82 8.77 2.90 13.18
N ARG A 83 9.13 4.20 13.08
CA ARG A 83 8.52 5.12 12.11
C ARG A 83 9.11 4.95 10.71
N LEU A 84 10.43 4.79 10.63
CA LEU A 84 11.17 4.64 9.37
C LEU A 84 10.83 3.33 8.64
N ARG A 85 10.80 2.22 9.38
CA ARG A 85 10.63 0.85 8.90
C ARG A 85 9.69 0.08 9.84
N PRO A 86 8.38 0.40 9.83
CA PRO A 86 7.39 -0.18 10.75
C PRO A 86 7.23 -1.70 10.63
N GLU A 87 7.65 -2.26 9.51
CA GLU A 87 7.48 -3.67 9.19
C GLU A 87 8.52 -4.55 9.86
N LEU A 88 9.68 -4.01 10.29
CA LEU A 88 10.77 -4.78 10.88
C LEU A 88 10.36 -5.47 12.18
N ASP A 89 10.77 -6.73 12.37
CA ASP A 89 10.65 -7.37 13.68
C ASP A 89 11.77 -6.85 14.60
N LEU A 90 11.38 -6.31 15.75
CA LEU A 90 12.31 -5.73 16.72
C LEU A 90 12.41 -6.62 17.95
N PHE A 91 13.63 -6.99 18.31
CA PHE A 91 13.95 -7.74 19.52
C PHE A 91 14.80 -6.86 20.43
N LEU A 92 14.44 -6.78 21.71
CA LEU A 92 15.09 -5.89 22.67
C LEU A 92 15.61 -6.67 23.86
N MET A 93 16.90 -6.53 24.16
CA MET A 93 17.47 -6.88 25.46
C MET A 93 17.45 -5.61 26.33
N PRO A 94 16.50 -5.48 27.27
CA PRO A 94 16.33 -4.24 28.02
C PRO A 94 17.49 -4.04 29.01
N ASN A 95 17.69 -2.77 29.39
CA ASN A 95 18.53 -2.41 30.53
C ASN A 95 17.62 -2.18 31.75
N GLY A 96 17.61 -3.11 32.70
CA GLY A 96 16.66 -3.10 33.82
C GLY A 96 15.20 -3.27 33.36
N ASP A 97 14.26 -2.60 34.04
CA ASP A 97 12.82 -2.68 33.75
C ASP A 97 12.35 -1.74 32.63
N THR A 98 13.28 -1.05 31.96
CA THR A 98 12.95 -0.02 30.96
C THR A 98 12.57 -0.65 29.62
N VAL A 99 11.27 -0.66 29.31
CA VAL A 99 10.72 -1.08 28.00
C VAL A 99 10.03 0.12 27.35
N PRO A 100 10.27 0.42 26.05
CA PRO A 100 9.55 1.49 25.37
C PRO A 100 8.07 1.12 25.17
N ASP A 101 7.15 1.80 25.85
CA ASP A 101 5.69 1.54 25.73
C ASP A 101 5.13 1.75 24.31
N ALA A 102 5.81 2.56 23.49
CA ALA A 102 5.32 3.01 22.18
C ALA A 102 5.77 2.15 20.99
N VAL A 103 6.57 1.10 21.20
CA VAL A 103 7.13 0.27 20.12
C VAL A 103 6.87 -1.20 20.40
N ALA A 104 6.25 -1.90 19.45
CA ALA A 104 6.09 -3.34 19.53
C ALA A 104 7.47 -4.02 19.41
N VAL A 105 7.97 -4.56 20.53
CA VAL A 105 9.24 -5.28 20.61
C VAL A 105 9.05 -6.62 21.30
N GLU A 106 9.82 -7.63 20.90
CA GLU A 106 9.95 -8.89 21.63
C GLU A 106 11.11 -8.79 22.62
N LEU A 107 10.85 -9.05 23.90
CA LEU A 107 11.86 -8.92 24.96
C LEU A 107 12.72 -10.18 25.06
N LEU A 108 14.03 -9.97 25.20
CA LEU A 108 15.03 -11.02 25.36
C LEU A 108 15.83 -10.79 26.65
N HIS A 109 16.19 -11.87 27.34
CA HIS A 109 17.07 -11.79 28.50
C HIS A 109 18.53 -11.95 28.07
N ARG A 110 19.33 -10.88 28.17
CA ARG A 110 20.72 -10.83 27.64
C ARG A 110 21.59 -12.04 28.01
N GLU A 111 21.49 -12.52 29.25
CA GLU A 111 22.35 -13.58 29.77
C GLU A 111 21.80 -15.00 29.56
N ASP A 112 20.48 -15.13 29.39
CA ASP A 112 19.79 -16.44 29.37
C ASP A 112 19.38 -16.85 27.95
N THR A 113 18.98 -15.88 27.13
CA THR A 113 18.59 -16.13 25.74
C THR A 113 19.80 -16.62 24.93
N ARG A 114 19.66 -17.83 24.38
CA ARG A 114 20.67 -18.44 23.50
C ARG A 114 20.44 -18.04 22.05
N PRO A 115 21.48 -17.89 21.21
CA PRO A 115 21.30 -17.57 19.79
C PRO A 115 20.44 -18.57 19.02
N SER A 116 20.45 -19.85 19.38
CA SER A 116 19.56 -20.85 18.76
C SER A 116 18.08 -20.64 19.10
N GLN A 117 17.77 -20.12 20.29
CA GLN A 117 16.42 -19.72 20.65
C GLN A 117 16.00 -18.48 19.86
N LEU A 118 16.86 -17.45 19.82
CA LEU A 118 16.61 -16.26 19.01
C LEU A 118 16.37 -16.63 17.54
N PHE A 119 17.20 -17.52 16.97
CA PHE A 119 17.06 -17.90 15.57
C PHE A 119 15.67 -18.48 15.27
N ARG A 120 15.14 -19.33 16.14
CA ARG A 120 13.77 -19.85 16.01
C ARG A 120 12.70 -18.78 16.18
N GLN A 121 12.91 -17.80 17.07
CA GLN A 121 12.00 -16.65 17.22
C GLN A 121 12.01 -15.77 15.96
N LEU A 122 13.19 -15.48 15.39
CA LEU A 122 13.34 -14.77 14.11
C LEU A 122 12.60 -15.50 12.99
N VAL A 123 12.84 -16.81 12.84
CA VAL A 123 12.14 -17.65 11.85
C VAL A 123 10.63 -17.57 12.04
N SER A 124 10.14 -17.72 13.27
CA SER A 124 8.71 -17.66 13.58
C SER A 124 8.09 -16.30 13.24
N ALA A 125 8.77 -15.21 13.58
CA ALA A 125 8.32 -13.84 13.30
C ALA A 125 8.22 -13.58 11.79
N LEU A 126 9.24 -13.98 11.03
CA LEU A 126 9.27 -13.86 9.57
C LEU A 126 8.22 -14.76 8.90
N GLN A 127 8.03 -15.99 9.38
CA GLN A 127 6.97 -16.88 8.90
C GLN A 127 5.60 -16.23 9.12
N ARG A 128 5.32 -15.71 10.32
CA ARG A 128 4.06 -15.02 10.63
C ARG A 128 3.81 -13.83 9.69
N ARG A 129 4.81 -12.97 9.47
CA ARG A 129 4.69 -11.80 8.58
C ARG A 129 4.53 -12.18 7.10
N SER A 130 5.20 -13.24 6.67
CA SER A 130 5.19 -13.71 5.28
C SER A 130 4.08 -14.71 4.93
N ARG A 131 3.23 -15.11 5.89
CA ARG A 131 2.05 -15.95 5.60
C ARG A 131 1.05 -15.22 4.72
N THR A 132 0.27 -15.98 3.97
CA THR A 132 -0.89 -15.52 3.19
C THR A 132 -2.06 -16.45 3.52
N PRO A 133 -2.73 -16.27 4.66
CA PRO A 133 -3.69 -17.23 5.18
C PRO A 133 -4.75 -17.68 4.15
N PHE A 134 -5.30 -16.74 3.38
CA PHE A 134 -6.29 -17.06 2.36
C PHE A 134 -5.63 -17.68 1.12
N ALA A 135 -4.57 -17.07 0.60
CA ALA A 135 -3.95 -17.55 -0.64
C ALA A 135 -3.27 -18.92 -0.48
N ASP A 136 -2.64 -19.18 0.67
CA ASP A 136 -2.05 -20.48 1.03
C ASP A 136 -3.14 -21.55 1.13
N THR A 137 -4.26 -21.25 1.81
CA THR A 137 -5.38 -22.19 1.94
C THR A 137 -6.06 -22.46 0.58
N LEU A 138 -6.22 -21.44 -0.26
CA LEU A 138 -6.74 -21.58 -1.62
C LEU A 138 -5.83 -22.46 -2.47
N ARG A 139 -4.52 -22.23 -2.41
CA ARG A 139 -3.51 -23.04 -3.10
C ARG A 139 -3.59 -24.50 -2.65
N ASP A 140 -3.58 -24.73 -1.34
CA ASP A 140 -3.58 -26.08 -0.77
C ASP A 140 -4.89 -26.81 -1.08
N TYR A 141 -6.03 -26.10 -1.12
CA TYR A 141 -7.31 -26.64 -1.58
C TYR A 141 -7.23 -27.10 -3.04
N VAL A 142 -6.74 -26.25 -3.95
CA VAL A 142 -6.63 -26.58 -5.38
C VAL A 142 -5.73 -27.80 -5.60
N TYR A 143 -4.58 -27.88 -4.93
CA TYR A 143 -3.68 -29.03 -5.08
C TYR A 143 -4.16 -30.29 -4.37
N SER A 144 -5.13 -30.20 -3.46
CA SER A 144 -5.73 -31.38 -2.84
C SER A 144 -6.65 -32.18 -3.77
N ALA A 145 -6.85 -31.71 -5.02
CA ALA A 145 -7.61 -32.39 -6.07
C ALA A 145 -9.00 -32.88 -5.63
N LYS A 146 -9.69 -32.04 -4.83
CA LYS A 146 -11.03 -32.34 -4.34
C LYS A 146 -12.04 -32.22 -5.47
N ASP A 147 -12.92 -33.21 -5.56
CA ASP A 147 -14.06 -33.20 -6.47
C ASP A 147 -15.12 -32.18 -5.99
N ALA A 148 -15.74 -31.46 -6.92
CA ALA A 148 -16.61 -30.31 -6.63
C ALA A 148 -18.00 -30.49 -7.23
N TRP A 149 -19.00 -30.71 -6.36
CA TRP A 149 -20.42 -30.82 -6.72
C TRP A 149 -21.23 -29.58 -6.28
N HIS A 150 -20.64 -28.41 -6.44
CA HIS A 150 -21.22 -27.12 -6.04
C HIS A 150 -20.85 -26.04 -7.07
N THR A 151 -21.42 -24.83 -6.93
CA THR A 151 -21.07 -23.69 -7.78
C THR A 151 -19.59 -23.30 -7.67
N PRO A 152 -18.97 -22.70 -8.70
CA PRO A 152 -19.59 -22.27 -9.98
C PRO A 152 -19.81 -23.39 -11.01
N GLY A 153 -20.76 -23.20 -11.92
CA GLY A 153 -21.21 -24.23 -12.87
C GLY A 153 -20.20 -24.63 -13.94
N HIS A 154 -19.03 -23.96 -14.02
CA HIS A 154 -17.94 -24.41 -14.89
C HIS A 154 -17.15 -25.58 -14.28
N SER A 155 -17.33 -25.89 -12.99
CA SER A 155 -16.70 -27.02 -12.28
C SER A 155 -15.19 -27.12 -12.53
N GLY A 156 -14.42 -26.10 -12.14
CA GLY A 156 -12.97 -26.08 -12.42
C GLY A 156 -12.60 -25.92 -13.90
N GLY A 157 -13.59 -25.70 -14.78
CA GLY A 157 -13.40 -25.49 -16.22
C GLY A 157 -13.75 -26.72 -17.06
N ASP A 158 -14.20 -27.81 -16.45
CA ASP A 158 -14.64 -29.02 -17.16
C ASP A 158 -15.80 -28.76 -18.14
N SER A 159 -16.65 -27.76 -17.86
CA SER A 159 -17.71 -27.38 -18.80
C SER A 159 -17.19 -26.70 -20.08
N LEU A 160 -15.91 -26.30 -20.11
CA LEU A 160 -15.31 -25.50 -21.18
C LEU A 160 -14.26 -26.30 -21.97
N ARG A 161 -13.44 -27.10 -21.28
CA ARG A 161 -12.21 -27.73 -21.81
C ARG A 161 -12.42 -28.52 -23.09
N ASP A 162 -13.50 -29.29 -23.19
CA ASP A 162 -13.78 -30.15 -24.35
C ASP A 162 -14.78 -29.52 -25.34
N SER A 163 -15.16 -28.26 -25.13
CA SER A 163 -16.12 -27.59 -25.99
C SER A 163 -15.45 -27.09 -27.29
N PRO A 164 -15.90 -27.54 -28.48
CA PRO A 164 -15.31 -27.10 -29.75
C PRO A 164 -15.53 -25.61 -30.06
N TRP A 165 -16.36 -24.92 -29.28
CA TRP A 165 -16.70 -23.51 -29.48
C TRP A 165 -16.06 -22.55 -28.47
N VAL A 166 -15.64 -23.06 -27.29
CA VAL A 166 -15.17 -22.20 -26.19
C VAL A 166 -13.95 -22.75 -25.44
N ALA A 167 -13.37 -23.88 -25.87
CA ALA A 167 -12.15 -24.42 -25.27
C ALA A 167 -10.95 -23.47 -25.42
N ASP A 168 -10.92 -22.66 -26.49
CA ASP A 168 -9.93 -21.62 -26.71
C ASP A 168 -9.88 -20.59 -25.57
N PHE A 169 -11.02 -20.26 -24.95
CA PHE A 169 -11.07 -19.42 -23.76
C PHE A 169 -10.43 -20.09 -22.54
N TYR A 170 -10.69 -21.39 -22.34
CA TYR A 170 -10.08 -22.14 -21.24
C TYR A 170 -8.55 -22.21 -21.39
N GLU A 171 -8.06 -22.47 -22.61
CA GLU A 171 -6.63 -22.49 -22.94
C GLU A 171 -5.97 -21.12 -22.74
N LEU A 172 -6.64 -20.04 -23.17
CA LEU A 172 -6.14 -18.68 -23.02
C LEU A 172 -6.00 -18.26 -21.56
N MET A 173 -7.04 -18.51 -20.75
CA MET A 173 -7.07 -18.10 -19.35
C MET A 173 -6.19 -18.99 -18.48
N GLY A 174 -6.10 -20.28 -18.82
CA GLY A 174 -5.35 -21.28 -18.07
C GLY A 174 -6.15 -21.88 -16.91
N GLU A 175 -5.84 -23.15 -16.65
CA GLU A 175 -6.55 -24.01 -15.69
C GLU A 175 -6.71 -23.42 -14.28
N HIS A 176 -5.66 -22.78 -13.76
CA HIS A 176 -5.67 -22.29 -12.38
C HIS A 176 -6.67 -21.14 -12.15
N ILE A 177 -7.07 -20.38 -13.17
CA ILE A 177 -8.11 -19.36 -13.01
C ILE A 177 -9.45 -20.02 -12.66
N PHE A 178 -9.79 -21.14 -13.32
CA PHE A 178 -11.04 -21.85 -13.08
C PHE A 178 -10.98 -22.69 -11.80
N ASN A 179 -9.84 -23.32 -11.50
CA ASN A 179 -9.68 -24.09 -10.27
C ASN A 179 -9.72 -23.22 -9.01
N THR A 180 -9.37 -21.94 -9.12
CA THR A 180 -9.43 -20.99 -8.01
C THR A 180 -10.75 -20.22 -7.94
N ASP A 181 -11.62 -20.33 -8.94
CA ASP A 181 -12.96 -19.75 -8.92
C ASP A 181 -13.92 -20.70 -8.19
N LEU A 182 -13.97 -20.52 -6.87
CA LEU A 182 -14.71 -21.34 -5.93
C LEU A 182 -15.81 -20.53 -5.24
N SER A 183 -16.63 -21.20 -4.44
CA SER A 183 -17.71 -20.55 -3.68
C SER A 183 -17.59 -20.82 -2.18
N VAL A 184 -18.43 -20.12 -1.41
CA VAL A 184 -18.57 -20.27 0.06
C VAL A 184 -18.90 -21.69 0.51
N SER A 185 -19.29 -22.57 -0.43
CA SER A 185 -19.44 -24.01 -0.20
C SER A 185 -18.15 -24.66 0.32
N VAL A 186 -16.99 -24.09 0.00
CA VAL A 186 -15.69 -24.51 0.52
C VAL A 186 -15.44 -23.85 1.88
N GLN A 187 -15.95 -24.48 2.95
CA GLN A 187 -15.91 -23.94 4.31
C GLN A 187 -14.51 -23.54 4.81
N THR A 188 -13.46 -24.23 4.34
CA THR A 188 -12.07 -23.91 4.73
C THR A 188 -11.58 -22.56 4.19
N LEU A 189 -12.26 -21.97 3.20
CA LEU A 189 -11.89 -20.70 2.57
C LEU A 189 -12.62 -19.50 3.17
N ASP A 190 -13.40 -19.69 4.23
CA ASP A 190 -14.13 -18.62 4.92
C ASP A 190 -15.22 -17.97 4.04
N SER A 191 -15.95 -17.00 4.60
CA SER A 191 -16.91 -16.16 3.87
C SER A 191 -16.46 -14.71 3.90
N LEU A 192 -16.39 -14.03 2.76
CA LEU A 192 -16.04 -12.60 2.74
C LEU A 192 -17.08 -11.73 3.46
N LEU A 193 -18.34 -12.17 3.44
CA LEU A 193 -19.46 -11.48 4.09
C LEU A 193 -19.44 -11.67 5.62
N GLU A 194 -18.93 -12.79 6.10
CA GLU A 194 -18.80 -13.12 7.52
C GLU A 194 -17.44 -13.77 7.83
N PRO A 195 -16.32 -13.01 7.78
CA PRO A 195 -15.00 -13.56 7.99
C PRO A 195 -14.78 -13.99 9.45
N HIS A 196 -14.43 -15.25 9.66
CA HIS A 196 -14.16 -15.83 10.98
C HIS A 196 -12.93 -16.74 11.01
N SER A 197 -12.24 -16.92 9.88
CA SER A 197 -11.03 -17.74 9.78
C SER A 197 -9.97 -17.09 8.87
N VAL A 198 -9.67 -17.68 7.70
CA VAL A 198 -8.52 -17.29 6.86
C VAL A 198 -8.66 -15.89 6.26
N ILE A 199 -9.88 -15.42 5.97
CA ILE A 199 -10.09 -14.05 5.49
C ILE A 199 -9.91 -13.06 6.65
N GLN A 200 -10.41 -13.39 7.85
CA GLN A 200 -10.22 -12.57 9.05
C GLN A 200 -8.73 -12.44 9.40
N GLU A 201 -7.97 -13.54 9.34
CA GLU A 201 -6.53 -13.51 9.59
C GLU A 201 -5.78 -12.68 8.53
N ALA A 202 -6.12 -12.84 7.24
CA ALA A 202 -5.53 -12.04 6.17
C ALA A 202 -5.83 -10.54 6.33
N GLN A 203 -7.05 -10.18 6.74
CA GLN A 203 -7.45 -8.81 7.04
C GLN A 203 -6.71 -8.24 8.25
N ALA A 204 -6.47 -9.04 9.30
CA ALA A 204 -5.68 -8.64 10.47
C ALA A 204 -4.21 -8.38 10.11
N LEU A 205 -3.60 -9.26 9.30
CA LEU A 205 -2.25 -9.04 8.77
C LEU A 205 -2.16 -7.79 7.90
N ALA A 206 -3.21 -7.49 7.12
CA ALA A 206 -3.29 -6.25 6.36
C ALA A 206 -3.47 -5.02 7.25
N ALA A 207 -4.28 -5.09 8.32
CA ALA A 207 -4.37 -4.01 9.31
C ALA A 207 -3.00 -3.69 9.92
N GLN A 208 -2.26 -4.73 10.32
CA GLN A 208 -0.89 -4.57 10.83
C GLN A 208 0.05 -3.94 9.81
N ALA A 209 0.10 -4.46 8.58
CA ALA A 209 1.03 -3.99 7.55
C ALA A 209 0.79 -2.53 7.13
N PHE A 210 -0.47 -2.09 7.11
CA PHE A 210 -0.85 -0.74 6.71
C PHE A 210 -0.97 0.24 7.90
N GLY A 211 -0.83 -0.24 9.14
CA GLY A 211 -0.93 0.60 10.34
C GLY A 211 -2.36 1.03 10.68
N ALA A 212 -3.36 0.21 10.32
CA ALA A 212 -4.76 0.46 10.60
C ALA A 212 -5.24 -0.34 11.83
N ARG A 213 -6.30 0.11 12.50
CA ARG A 213 -6.97 -0.68 13.55
C ARG A 213 -7.72 -1.86 12.95
N HIS A 214 -8.41 -1.63 11.84
CA HIS A 214 -9.08 -2.68 11.06
C HIS A 214 -8.83 -2.46 9.57
N THR A 215 -8.73 -3.56 8.81
CA THR A 215 -8.69 -3.55 7.35
C THR A 215 -9.76 -4.47 6.81
N PHE A 216 -10.45 -4.04 5.75
CA PHE A 216 -11.47 -4.83 5.07
C PHE A 216 -11.15 -4.97 3.60
N PHE A 217 -11.28 -6.19 3.08
CA PHE A 217 -11.10 -6.49 1.67
C PHE A 217 -12.37 -6.17 0.88
N VAL A 218 -12.20 -5.53 -0.28
CA VAL A 218 -13.26 -5.10 -1.18
C VAL A 218 -12.96 -5.62 -2.58
N THR A 219 -13.92 -6.32 -3.18
CA THR A 219 -13.77 -6.96 -4.50
C THR A 219 -14.50 -6.21 -5.62
N ASN A 220 -14.94 -4.97 -5.38
CA ASN A 220 -15.60 -4.12 -6.38
C ASN A 220 -14.98 -2.70 -6.40
N GLY A 221 -13.67 -2.64 -6.17
CA GLY A 221 -12.80 -1.47 -6.21
C GLY A 221 -13.04 -0.44 -5.10
N THR A 222 -12.14 0.54 -5.02
CA THR A 222 -12.29 1.71 -4.14
C THR A 222 -13.56 2.50 -4.42
N SER A 223 -14.11 2.37 -5.64
CA SER A 223 -15.43 2.87 -5.98
C SER A 223 -16.52 2.39 -5.02
N THR A 224 -16.43 1.15 -4.54
CA THR A 224 -17.34 0.58 -3.55
C THR A 224 -16.93 0.96 -2.14
N ALA A 225 -15.62 0.91 -1.85
CA ALA A 225 -15.06 1.31 -0.56
C ALA A 225 -15.55 2.70 -0.10
N ASN A 226 -15.49 3.71 -0.99
CA ASN A 226 -15.97 5.06 -0.68
C ASN A 226 -17.47 5.09 -0.36
N LYS A 227 -18.30 4.32 -1.08
CA LYS A 227 -19.75 4.26 -0.83
C LYS A 227 -20.06 3.67 0.53
N VAL A 228 -19.36 2.60 0.92
CA VAL A 228 -19.54 1.94 2.22
C VAL A 228 -19.28 2.91 3.36
N ILE A 229 -18.19 3.69 3.27
CA ILE A 229 -17.83 4.66 4.32
C ILE A 229 -18.81 5.83 4.34
N LEU A 230 -19.20 6.37 3.19
CA LEU A 230 -20.20 7.43 3.14
C LEU A 230 -21.56 6.97 3.67
N GLN A 231 -21.97 5.73 3.39
CA GLN A 231 -23.18 5.14 3.96
C GLN A 231 -23.07 4.96 5.48
N GLN A 232 -21.91 4.50 5.97
CA GLN A 232 -21.65 4.31 7.39
C GLN A 232 -21.80 5.62 8.17
N LEU A 233 -21.29 6.73 7.63
CA LEU A 233 -21.23 7.98 8.38
C LEU A 233 -22.40 8.91 8.09
N ALA A 234 -22.82 9.02 6.83
CA ALA A 234 -23.80 10.01 6.37
C ALA A 234 -25.00 9.41 5.61
N GLY A 235 -25.17 8.08 5.61
CA GLY A 235 -26.15 7.39 4.76
C GLY A 235 -27.63 7.69 5.02
N ALA A 236 -27.96 8.41 6.10
CA ALA A 236 -29.32 8.82 6.45
C ALA A 236 -29.60 10.29 6.10
N GLY A 237 -29.01 10.79 5.01
CA GLY A 237 -29.11 12.20 4.60
C GLY A 237 -28.23 13.15 5.41
N GLY A 238 -27.08 12.67 5.89
CA GLY A 238 -26.11 13.49 6.62
C GLY A 238 -25.44 14.55 5.73
N LYS A 239 -24.71 15.47 6.34
CA LYS A 239 -23.94 16.52 5.65
C LYS A 239 -22.46 16.14 5.52
N VAL A 240 -21.88 16.33 4.34
CA VAL A 240 -20.49 15.95 4.03
C VAL A 240 -19.79 17.09 3.30
N ILE A 241 -18.62 17.47 3.80
CA ILE A 241 -17.70 18.39 3.12
C ILE A 241 -16.79 17.56 2.22
N LEU A 242 -16.68 17.89 0.94
CA LEU A 242 -15.91 17.07 0.02
C LEU A 242 -15.18 17.86 -1.06
N ASP A 243 -13.97 17.40 -1.37
CA ASP A 243 -13.17 17.84 -2.51
C ASP A 243 -13.96 17.70 -3.82
N GLN A 244 -14.16 18.79 -4.56
CA GLN A 244 -14.88 18.75 -5.84
C GLN A 244 -14.18 17.87 -6.89
N ALA A 245 -12.86 17.71 -6.81
CA ALA A 245 -12.09 16.83 -7.69
C ALA A 245 -12.03 15.37 -7.18
N CYS A 246 -12.82 15.01 -6.16
CA CYS A 246 -12.91 13.64 -5.70
C CYS A 246 -13.40 12.68 -6.79
N HIS A 247 -13.18 11.38 -6.57
CA HIS A 247 -13.57 10.38 -7.55
C HIS A 247 -15.10 10.29 -7.69
N LYS A 248 -15.59 9.99 -8.92
CA LYS A 248 -17.02 9.82 -9.25
C LYS A 248 -17.81 8.94 -8.26
N SER A 249 -17.17 7.99 -7.60
CA SER A 249 -17.82 7.14 -6.59
C SER A 249 -18.32 7.89 -5.36
N VAL A 250 -17.63 8.96 -4.95
CA VAL A 250 -18.04 9.83 -3.84
C VAL A 250 -19.30 10.60 -4.25
N HIS A 251 -19.29 11.21 -5.44
CA HIS A 251 -20.49 11.86 -5.99
C HIS A 251 -21.67 10.88 -6.14
N HIS A 252 -21.41 9.65 -6.59
CA HIS A 252 -22.46 8.63 -6.67
C HIS A 252 -23.01 8.27 -5.28
N ALA A 253 -22.16 8.18 -4.26
CA ALA A 253 -22.61 7.92 -2.89
C ALA A 253 -23.50 9.06 -2.36
N VAL A 254 -23.13 10.32 -2.66
CA VAL A 254 -23.94 11.50 -2.31
C VAL A 254 -25.35 11.36 -2.89
N VAL A 255 -25.46 11.02 -4.17
CA VAL A 255 -26.76 10.80 -4.84
C VAL A 255 -27.51 9.60 -4.26
N LEU A 256 -26.83 8.46 -4.08
CA LEU A 256 -27.46 7.21 -3.64
C LEU A 256 -28.03 7.29 -2.22
N PHE A 257 -27.38 8.03 -1.32
CA PHE A 257 -27.78 8.10 0.08
C PHE A 257 -28.40 9.44 0.48
N GLY A 258 -28.68 10.32 -0.49
CA GLY A 258 -29.31 11.61 -0.25
C GLY A 258 -28.50 12.52 0.68
N VAL A 259 -27.17 12.38 0.66
CA VAL A 259 -26.24 13.18 1.48
C VAL A 259 -26.30 14.64 1.03
N GLU A 260 -26.23 15.59 1.97
CA GLU A 260 -26.08 17.02 1.67
C GLU A 260 -24.58 17.35 1.44
N PRO A 261 -24.15 17.69 0.22
CA PRO A 261 -22.75 17.94 -0.06
C PRO A 261 -22.37 19.43 0.08
N VAL A 262 -21.24 19.70 0.73
CA VAL A 262 -20.54 20.99 0.69
C VAL A 262 -19.31 20.81 -0.18
N TYR A 263 -19.39 21.26 -1.43
CA TYR A 263 -18.32 21.12 -2.41
C TYR A 263 -17.20 22.14 -2.20
N LEU A 264 -15.98 21.64 -2.06
CA LEU A 264 -14.77 22.44 -2.00
C LEU A 264 -14.15 22.57 -3.39
N PRO A 265 -14.07 23.78 -3.97
CA PRO A 265 -13.52 23.95 -5.30
C PRO A 265 -12.02 23.61 -5.33
N ALA A 266 -11.63 22.68 -6.21
CA ALA A 266 -10.25 22.31 -6.41
C ALA A 266 -9.44 23.49 -6.99
N SER A 267 -8.18 23.61 -6.56
CA SER A 267 -7.27 24.56 -7.20
C SER A 267 -6.86 24.04 -8.58
N MET A 268 -6.50 24.93 -9.50
CA MET A 268 -6.15 24.54 -10.87
C MET A 268 -4.90 25.26 -11.36
N ASN A 269 -3.99 24.50 -11.97
CA ASN A 269 -2.93 25.03 -12.79
C ASN A 269 -3.41 25.08 -14.24
N THR A 270 -3.80 26.26 -14.70
CA THR A 270 -4.35 26.47 -16.05
C THR A 270 -3.32 26.26 -17.16
N ARG A 271 -2.02 26.42 -16.86
CA ARG A 271 -0.94 26.26 -17.84
C ARG A 271 -0.78 24.81 -18.30
N PHE A 272 -0.94 23.86 -17.37
CA PHE A 272 -0.78 22.44 -17.65
C PHE A 272 -2.05 21.61 -17.47
N GLY A 273 -3.15 22.24 -17.02
CA GLY A 273 -4.44 21.58 -16.82
C GLY A 273 -4.48 20.62 -15.62
N PHE A 274 -3.64 20.84 -14.61
CA PHE A 274 -3.65 20.02 -13.39
C PHE A 274 -4.68 20.52 -12.39
N TYR A 275 -5.46 19.59 -11.83
CA TYR A 275 -6.27 19.83 -10.65
C TYR A 275 -5.40 19.56 -9.42
N GLY A 276 -5.21 20.59 -8.61
CA GLY A 276 -4.50 20.51 -7.36
C GLY A 276 -5.45 20.30 -6.17
N PRO A 277 -4.86 20.05 -4.99
CA PRO A 277 -5.55 20.09 -3.70
C PRO A 277 -6.44 21.31 -3.50
N VAL A 278 -7.42 21.20 -2.60
CA VAL A 278 -8.14 22.35 -2.05
C VAL A 278 -7.23 23.08 -1.06
N PRO A 279 -7.10 24.42 -1.13
CA PRO A 279 -6.29 25.17 -0.17
C PRO A 279 -6.71 24.93 1.27
N GLN A 280 -5.76 24.71 2.17
CA GLN A 280 -5.99 24.37 3.59
C GLN A 280 -6.92 25.39 4.25
N LYS A 281 -6.72 26.69 4.00
CA LYS A 281 -7.58 27.76 4.52
C LYS A 281 -9.05 27.62 4.11
N ALA A 282 -9.31 27.11 2.90
CA ALA A 282 -10.67 26.91 2.40
C ALA A 282 -11.32 25.68 3.04
N VAL A 283 -10.54 24.61 3.27
CA VAL A 283 -11.01 23.43 4.02
C VAL A 283 -11.39 23.82 5.45
N ILE A 284 -10.52 24.57 6.15
CA ILE A 284 -10.76 25.06 7.51
C ILE A 284 -12.02 25.95 7.56
N ALA A 285 -12.13 26.92 6.66
CA ALA A 285 -13.31 27.78 6.60
C ALA A 285 -14.61 27.01 6.34
N ALA A 286 -14.57 25.95 5.51
CA ALA A 286 -15.73 25.11 5.26
C ALA A 286 -16.14 24.29 6.49
N ILE A 287 -15.17 23.78 7.26
CA ILE A 287 -15.41 23.13 8.55
C ILE A 287 -16.09 24.10 9.52
N ASP A 288 -15.54 25.31 9.67
CA ASP A 288 -16.05 26.31 10.62
C ASP A 288 -17.48 26.78 10.28
N THR A 289 -17.83 26.81 9.00
CA THR A 289 -19.15 27.24 8.52
C THR A 289 -20.18 26.11 8.46
N ASN A 290 -19.75 24.86 8.61
CA ASN A 290 -20.62 23.67 8.58
C ASN A 290 -20.34 22.76 9.79
N PRO A 291 -20.56 23.24 11.03
CA PRO A 291 -20.30 22.46 12.25
C PRO A 291 -21.21 21.23 12.39
N ASP A 292 -22.27 21.13 11.59
CA ASP A 292 -23.18 19.98 11.52
C ASP A 292 -22.76 18.94 10.48
N ALA A 293 -21.65 19.15 9.75
CA ALA A 293 -21.08 18.14 8.87
C ALA A 293 -20.57 16.94 9.67
N GLN A 294 -20.73 15.74 9.13
CA GLN A 294 -20.33 14.48 9.79
C GLN A 294 -19.01 13.94 9.26
N LEU A 295 -18.69 14.27 8.00
CA LEU A 295 -17.53 13.74 7.29
C LEU A 295 -16.88 14.81 6.41
N LEU A 296 -15.55 14.84 6.43
CA LEU A 296 -14.70 15.48 5.44
C LEU A 296 -14.09 14.42 4.51
N VAL A 297 -14.23 14.59 3.20
CA VAL A 297 -13.65 13.69 2.19
C VAL A 297 -12.59 14.44 1.37
N LEU A 298 -11.35 13.97 1.43
CA LEU A 298 -10.23 14.49 0.65
C LEU A 298 -9.60 13.39 -0.22
N THR A 299 -9.03 13.76 -1.37
CA THR A 299 -8.28 12.83 -2.22
C THR A 299 -6.79 13.12 -2.12
N SER A 300 -6.00 12.19 -1.57
CA SER A 300 -4.55 12.35 -1.41
C SER A 300 -3.86 11.00 -1.62
N CYS A 301 -2.86 10.84 -2.48
CA CYS A 301 -2.43 11.83 -3.46
C CYS A 301 -3.49 12.05 -4.56
N THR A 302 -3.47 13.21 -5.20
CA THR A 302 -4.25 13.45 -6.41
C THR A 302 -3.77 12.54 -7.55
N TYR A 303 -4.50 12.51 -8.67
CA TYR A 303 -4.09 11.75 -9.84
C TYR A 303 -2.65 12.10 -10.27
N ASP A 304 -2.31 13.39 -10.29
CA ASP A 304 -1.00 13.89 -10.73
C ASP A 304 0.07 13.86 -9.62
N GLY A 305 -0.29 13.39 -8.41
CA GLY A 305 0.66 13.09 -7.34
C GLY A 305 0.75 14.11 -6.22
N PHE A 306 -0.09 15.15 -6.19
CA PHE A 306 -0.07 16.10 -5.08
C PHE A 306 -0.57 15.47 -3.78
N ARG A 307 0.16 15.69 -2.69
CA ARG A 307 -0.16 15.23 -1.35
C ARG A 307 -0.38 16.43 -0.44
N TYR A 308 -1.49 16.42 0.29
CA TYR A 308 -1.82 17.44 1.30
C TYR A 308 -0.88 17.33 2.51
N ASP A 309 -0.66 18.43 3.22
CA ASP A 309 -0.32 18.38 4.65
C ASP A 309 -1.60 18.09 5.45
N LEU A 310 -1.90 16.80 5.62
CA LEU A 310 -3.18 16.34 6.17
C LEU A 310 -3.34 16.59 7.67
N ALA A 311 -2.25 16.49 8.44
CA ALA A 311 -2.29 16.53 9.90
C ALA A 311 -2.96 17.79 10.48
N PRO A 312 -2.65 19.03 10.04
CA PRO A 312 -3.36 20.22 10.53
C PRO A 312 -4.84 20.23 10.14
N ILE A 313 -5.21 19.74 8.96
CA ILE A 313 -6.61 19.68 8.50
C ILE A 313 -7.40 18.69 9.34
N ILE A 314 -6.86 17.49 9.56
CA ILE A 314 -7.51 16.43 10.33
C ILE A 314 -7.73 16.87 11.78
N ARG A 315 -6.70 17.46 12.42
CA ARG A 315 -6.85 17.99 13.79
C ARG A 315 -7.97 19.03 13.89
N HIS A 316 -8.11 19.90 12.89
CA HIS A 316 -9.17 20.91 12.87
C HIS A 316 -10.56 20.26 12.69
N ALA A 317 -10.68 19.29 11.78
CA ALA A 317 -11.92 18.54 11.58
C ALA A 317 -12.34 17.80 12.86
N HIS A 318 -11.41 17.10 13.52
CA HIS A 318 -11.67 16.40 14.79
C HIS A 318 -12.07 17.35 15.92
N ALA A 319 -11.47 18.55 16.00
CA ALA A 319 -11.88 19.56 16.98
C ALA A 319 -13.33 20.05 16.78
N ALA A 320 -13.83 19.98 15.55
CA ALA A 320 -15.23 20.25 15.21
C ALA A 320 -16.14 19.00 15.31
N GLY A 321 -15.62 17.84 15.70
CA GLY A 321 -16.38 16.57 15.77
C GLY A 321 -16.62 15.91 14.41
N ILE A 322 -15.90 16.31 13.36
CA ILE A 322 -16.05 15.82 11.99
C ILE A 322 -15.04 14.69 11.73
N LYS A 323 -15.51 13.54 11.24
CA LYS A 323 -14.65 12.42 10.84
C LYS A 323 -13.97 12.71 9.49
N VAL A 324 -12.82 12.09 9.22
CA VAL A 324 -12.08 12.30 7.96
C VAL A 324 -11.89 11.00 7.20
N LEU A 325 -12.33 11.02 5.93
CA LEU A 325 -12.00 10.01 4.92
C LEU A 325 -10.97 10.59 3.95
N VAL A 326 -9.84 9.90 3.82
CA VAL A 326 -8.87 10.17 2.76
C VAL A 326 -8.92 9.07 1.70
N ASP A 327 -9.29 9.43 0.47
CA ASP A 327 -9.20 8.54 -0.69
C ASP A 327 -7.73 8.49 -1.16
N GLU A 328 -7.04 7.43 -0.73
CA GLU A 328 -5.68 7.05 -1.13
C GLU A 328 -5.70 6.00 -2.26
N ALA A 329 -6.69 6.02 -3.16
CA ALA A 329 -6.79 5.05 -4.26
C ALA A 329 -5.49 4.95 -5.08
N TRP A 330 -4.78 6.06 -5.24
CA TRP A 330 -3.50 6.12 -5.96
C TRP A 330 -2.27 6.07 -5.06
N TYR A 331 -2.42 5.79 -3.77
CA TYR A 331 -1.35 5.96 -2.78
C TYR A 331 -1.15 4.77 -1.84
N ALA A 332 -1.64 3.59 -2.24
CA ALA A 332 -1.55 2.35 -1.46
C ALA A 332 -0.12 1.90 -1.09
N HIS A 333 0.89 2.45 -1.76
CA HIS A 333 2.30 2.12 -1.53
C HIS A 333 2.96 3.03 -0.48
N GLY A 334 2.32 4.14 -0.08
CA GLY A 334 2.94 5.20 0.71
C GLY A 334 3.55 4.74 2.04
N ARG A 335 2.90 3.77 2.72
CA ARG A 335 3.31 3.30 4.05
C ARG A 335 4.65 2.55 4.07
N PHE A 336 5.11 2.10 2.91
CA PHE A 336 6.23 1.15 2.80
C PHE A 336 7.57 1.81 2.46
N HIS A 337 7.63 3.15 2.43
CA HIS A 337 8.90 3.88 2.26
C HIS A 337 8.89 5.26 2.95
N PRO A 338 9.94 5.63 3.71
CA PRO A 338 9.98 6.89 4.47
C PRO A 338 9.86 8.17 3.63
N GLU A 339 10.31 8.18 2.37
CA GLU A 339 10.15 9.33 1.46
C GLU A 339 8.66 9.66 1.17
N LEU A 340 7.79 8.67 1.36
CA LEU A 340 6.37 8.77 1.11
C LEU A 340 5.57 9.13 2.37
N HIS A 341 6.21 9.22 3.53
CA HIS A 341 5.55 9.62 4.77
C HIS A 341 5.35 11.14 4.92
N PRO A 342 4.38 11.57 5.77
CA PRO A 342 3.38 10.74 6.44
C PRO A 342 2.25 10.34 5.48
N CYS A 343 1.64 9.18 5.72
CA CYS A 343 0.39 8.76 5.07
C CYS A 343 -0.83 9.29 5.83
N ALA A 344 -2.03 9.13 5.28
CA ALA A 344 -3.26 9.64 5.91
C ALA A 344 -3.52 9.05 7.30
N LEU A 345 -3.26 7.76 7.51
CA LEU A 345 -3.39 7.12 8.83
C LEU A 345 -2.41 7.70 9.85
N ASP A 346 -1.16 7.96 9.45
CA ASP A 346 -0.16 8.60 10.33
C ASP A 346 -0.58 10.02 10.74
N CYS A 347 -1.38 10.68 9.89
CA CYS A 347 -1.92 12.01 10.14
C CYS A 347 -3.21 12.00 10.98
N GLY A 348 -3.74 10.81 11.31
CA GLY A 348 -4.94 10.63 12.13
C GLY A 348 -6.25 10.47 11.35
N ALA A 349 -6.22 10.15 10.05
CA ALA A 349 -7.46 9.93 9.30
C ALA A 349 -8.26 8.76 9.89
N ASP A 350 -9.57 8.93 10.05
CA ASP A 350 -10.46 7.89 10.58
C ASP A 350 -10.63 6.74 9.60
N TYR A 351 -10.69 7.07 8.30
CA TYR A 351 -10.86 6.13 7.21
C TYR A 351 -9.94 6.43 6.05
N VAL A 352 -9.38 5.37 5.47
CA VAL A 352 -8.55 5.46 4.26
C VAL A 352 -8.98 4.37 3.28
N THR A 353 -9.14 4.73 2.01
CA THR A 353 -9.45 3.76 0.95
C THR A 353 -8.33 3.67 -0.06
N GLN A 354 -8.02 2.45 -0.48
CA GLN A 354 -6.89 2.19 -1.37
C GLN A 354 -7.28 1.23 -2.49
N SER A 355 -6.95 1.57 -3.73
CA SER A 355 -7.05 0.65 -4.86
C SER A 355 -5.76 -0.14 -4.90
N THR A 356 -5.75 -1.31 -4.25
CA THR A 356 -4.59 -2.19 -4.20
C THR A 356 -4.08 -2.49 -5.61
N HIS A 357 -4.97 -2.71 -6.58
CA HIS A 357 -4.60 -3.01 -7.97
C HIS A 357 -3.97 -1.86 -8.77
N LYS A 358 -4.02 -0.61 -8.28
CA LYS A 358 -3.44 0.52 -9.02
C LYS A 358 -1.95 0.64 -8.77
N MET A 359 -1.55 0.56 -7.50
CA MET A 359 -0.16 0.81 -7.09
C MET A 359 0.54 -0.42 -6.51
N LEU A 360 -0.20 -1.47 -6.15
CA LEU A 360 0.34 -2.72 -5.60
C LEU A 360 -0.02 -3.90 -6.52
N SER A 361 0.50 -5.08 -6.18
CA SER A 361 0.36 -6.30 -7.00
C SER A 361 -0.96 -7.04 -6.73
N ALA A 362 -2.09 -6.49 -7.14
CA ALA A 362 -3.40 -7.12 -7.02
C ALA A 362 -4.23 -7.03 -8.31
N PHE A 363 -5.20 -7.94 -8.48
CA PHE A 363 -6.08 -7.92 -9.65
C PHE A 363 -7.01 -6.71 -9.65
N SER A 364 -7.36 -6.21 -10.83
CA SER A 364 -8.36 -5.16 -11.00
C SER A 364 -9.61 -5.44 -10.16
N GLN A 365 -10.21 -4.37 -9.61
CA GLN A 365 -11.27 -4.39 -8.59
C GLN A 365 -10.83 -4.74 -7.15
N ALA A 366 -9.64 -5.29 -6.92
CA ALA A 366 -9.13 -5.50 -5.57
C ALA A 366 -8.85 -4.14 -4.87
N SER A 367 -9.42 -3.96 -3.69
CA SER A 367 -9.29 -2.76 -2.86
C SER A 367 -9.31 -3.08 -1.38
N MET A 368 -8.78 -2.17 -0.55
CA MET A 368 -8.85 -2.23 0.89
C MET A 368 -9.49 -0.96 1.47
N ILE A 369 -10.27 -1.14 2.53
CA ILE A 369 -10.67 -0.06 3.46
C ILE A 369 -9.84 -0.22 4.72
N HIS A 370 -9.19 0.84 5.15
CA HIS A 370 -8.48 0.92 6.42
C HIS A 370 -9.26 1.83 7.37
N VAL A 371 -9.41 1.39 8.62
CA VAL A 371 -10.16 2.10 9.65
C VAL A 371 -9.26 2.31 10.87
N SER A 372 -9.21 3.55 11.33
CA SER A 372 -8.57 3.97 12.59
C SER A 372 -9.51 4.79 13.48
N ASP A 373 -10.80 4.82 13.15
CA ASP A 373 -11.84 5.48 13.96
C ASP A 373 -11.91 4.88 15.39
N PRO A 374 -11.75 5.67 16.45
CA PRO A 374 -11.93 5.20 17.83
C PRO A 374 -13.36 4.75 18.13
N ASP A 375 -14.36 5.38 17.48
CA ASP A 375 -15.81 5.16 17.68
C ASP A 375 -16.39 4.11 16.72
N PHE A 376 -15.53 3.29 16.12
CA PHE A 376 -15.90 2.36 15.07
C PHE A 376 -16.91 1.29 15.51
N ASP A 377 -18.09 1.30 14.89
CA ASP A 377 -19.10 0.23 15.00
C ASP A 377 -18.86 -0.85 13.93
N LEU A 378 -18.18 -1.93 14.34
CA LEU A 378 -17.88 -3.06 13.46
C LEU A 378 -19.13 -3.75 12.91
N HIS A 379 -20.18 -3.91 13.73
CA HIS A 379 -21.36 -4.66 13.31
C HIS A 379 -22.12 -3.90 12.21
N ARG A 380 -22.40 -2.61 12.45
CA ARG A 380 -23.05 -1.77 11.43
C ARG A 380 -22.20 -1.63 10.17
N PHE A 381 -20.88 -1.51 10.32
CA PHE A 381 -19.99 -1.41 9.16
C PHE A 381 -20.00 -2.69 8.32
N ARG A 382 -20.01 -3.87 8.95
CA ARG A 382 -20.11 -5.16 8.26
C ARG A 382 -21.41 -5.26 7.45
N GLU A 383 -22.55 -4.89 8.03
CA GLU A 383 -23.83 -4.85 7.30
C GLU A 383 -23.77 -3.90 6.10
N ASN A 384 -23.20 -2.71 6.29
CA ASN A 384 -23.01 -1.75 5.20
C ASN A 384 -22.09 -2.30 4.11
N LEU A 385 -20.97 -2.94 4.46
CA LEU A 385 -20.10 -3.56 3.47
C LEU A 385 -20.81 -4.69 2.71
N ASN A 386 -21.58 -5.52 3.40
CA ASN A 386 -22.28 -6.66 2.82
C ASN A 386 -23.33 -6.20 1.80
N MET A 387 -23.99 -5.05 1.99
CA MET A 387 -24.90 -4.47 0.99
C MET A 387 -24.24 -4.14 -0.35
N HIS A 388 -22.92 -3.91 -0.39
CA HIS A 388 -22.18 -3.62 -1.62
C HIS A 388 -21.29 -4.77 -2.09
N THR A 389 -21.29 -5.89 -1.38
CA THR A 389 -20.41 -7.03 -1.66
C THR A 389 -21.24 -8.14 -2.31
N SER A 390 -20.74 -8.70 -3.41
CA SER A 390 -21.36 -9.87 -4.04
C SER A 390 -21.40 -11.04 -3.05
N THR A 391 -22.51 -11.78 -3.02
CA THR A 391 -22.60 -13.06 -2.28
C THR A 391 -21.72 -14.16 -2.88
N SER A 392 -21.20 -13.92 -4.09
CA SER A 392 -20.25 -14.78 -4.81
C SER A 392 -19.04 -13.95 -5.23
N PRO A 393 -18.14 -13.59 -4.28
CA PRO A 393 -16.94 -12.83 -4.62
C PRO A 393 -15.91 -13.73 -5.31
N GLN A 394 -15.13 -13.18 -6.25
CA GLN A 394 -14.09 -13.95 -6.93
C GLN A 394 -12.88 -14.14 -6.01
N TYR A 395 -12.60 -15.39 -5.65
CA TYR A 395 -11.57 -15.73 -4.66
C TYR A 395 -10.15 -15.37 -5.11
N ALA A 396 -9.86 -15.42 -6.41
CA ALA A 396 -8.59 -14.95 -6.94
C ALA A 396 -8.30 -13.47 -6.57
N MET A 397 -9.33 -12.61 -6.49
CA MET A 397 -9.15 -11.23 -6.04
C MET A 397 -8.77 -11.15 -4.56
N ILE A 398 -9.44 -11.94 -3.71
CA ILE A 398 -9.16 -12.02 -2.27
C ILE A 398 -7.72 -12.52 -2.04
N ALA A 399 -7.31 -13.56 -2.76
CA ALA A 399 -5.94 -14.07 -2.73
C ALA A 399 -4.92 -13.01 -3.18
N SER A 400 -5.24 -12.23 -4.22
CA SER A 400 -4.35 -11.17 -4.69
C SER A 400 -4.17 -10.04 -3.66
N LEU A 401 -5.20 -9.72 -2.87
CA LEU A 401 -5.10 -8.75 -1.76
C LEU A 401 -4.15 -9.24 -0.67
N ASP A 402 -4.29 -10.52 -0.30
CA ASP A 402 -3.45 -11.17 0.71
C ASP A 402 -1.98 -11.22 0.27
N VAL A 403 -1.74 -11.62 -0.99
CA VAL A 403 -0.39 -11.66 -1.59
C VAL A 403 0.22 -10.27 -1.76
N ALA A 404 -0.55 -9.27 -2.19
CA ALA A 404 -0.07 -7.89 -2.30
C ALA A 404 0.44 -7.37 -0.96
N ARG A 405 -0.31 -7.63 0.11
CA ARG A 405 0.09 -7.28 1.48
C ARG A 405 1.38 -8.00 1.91
N LYS A 406 1.53 -9.29 1.59
CA LYS A 406 2.78 -10.03 1.83
C LYS A 406 3.96 -9.38 1.11
N GLN A 407 3.81 -9.08 -0.17
CA GLN A 407 4.88 -8.48 -0.96
C GLN A 407 5.31 -7.15 -0.35
N MET A 408 4.36 -6.27 0.00
CA MET A 408 4.72 -4.97 0.58
C MET A 408 5.34 -5.09 1.96
N SER A 409 4.87 -6.03 2.79
CA SER A 409 5.43 -6.25 4.11
C SER A 409 6.83 -6.86 4.12
N MET A 410 7.23 -7.55 3.05
CA MET A 410 8.52 -8.25 2.97
C MET A 410 9.52 -7.56 2.04
N GLU A 411 9.04 -6.98 0.94
CA GLU A 411 9.85 -6.42 -0.15
C GLU A 411 9.55 -4.93 -0.40
N GLY A 412 8.54 -4.34 0.24
CA GLY A 412 8.00 -3.02 -0.10
C GLY A 412 9.05 -1.92 -0.16
N PHE A 413 9.92 -1.84 0.85
CA PHE A 413 11.01 -0.86 0.90
C PHE A 413 11.94 -0.98 -0.32
N ALA A 414 12.51 -2.16 -0.55
CA ALA A 414 13.45 -2.41 -1.65
C ALA A 414 12.81 -2.18 -3.02
N ARG A 415 11.54 -2.58 -3.19
CA ARG A 415 10.81 -2.39 -4.45
C ARG A 415 10.53 -0.93 -4.74
N LEU A 416 10.27 -0.13 -3.71
CA LEU A 416 10.05 1.30 -3.86
C LEU A 416 11.35 2.04 -4.15
N GLU A 417 12.46 1.66 -3.52
CA GLU A 417 13.81 2.11 -3.90
C GLU A 417 14.10 1.88 -5.40
N ASP A 418 13.82 0.67 -5.90
CA ASP A 418 13.93 0.37 -7.33
C ASP A 418 13.02 1.28 -8.18
N CYS A 419 11.82 1.60 -7.71
CA CYS A 419 10.90 2.50 -8.39
C CYS A 419 11.42 3.95 -8.41
N PHE A 420 11.98 4.46 -7.32
CA PHE A 420 12.58 5.80 -7.30
C PHE A 420 13.78 5.89 -8.25
N ARG A 421 14.62 4.86 -8.27
CA ARG A 421 15.74 4.77 -9.23
C ARG A 421 15.23 4.83 -10.68
N ILE A 422 14.20 4.06 -11.01
CA ILE A 422 13.55 4.08 -12.34
C ILE A 422 12.96 5.47 -12.63
N ALA A 423 12.30 6.10 -11.67
CA ALA A 423 11.70 7.42 -11.84
C ALA A 423 12.77 8.48 -12.12
N THR A 424 13.91 8.42 -11.42
CA THR A 424 15.07 9.29 -11.66
C THR A 424 15.68 9.07 -13.04
N GLN A 425 15.88 7.82 -13.46
CA GLN A 425 16.39 7.49 -14.80
C GLN A 425 15.46 8.01 -15.91
N LEU A 426 14.14 7.85 -15.74
CA LEU A 426 13.15 8.39 -16.67
C LEU A 426 13.22 9.91 -16.72
N ARG A 427 13.27 10.58 -15.57
CA ARG A 427 13.41 12.04 -15.48
C ARG A 427 14.62 12.55 -16.25
N GLU A 428 15.80 12.04 -15.91
CA GLU A 428 17.04 12.45 -16.56
C GLU A 428 17.07 12.07 -18.05
N GLY A 429 16.51 10.92 -18.42
CA GLY A 429 16.45 10.46 -19.80
C GLY A 429 15.53 11.33 -20.67
N ILE A 430 14.37 11.70 -20.15
CA ILE A 430 13.39 12.55 -20.82
C ILE A 430 13.94 13.97 -20.96
N ASP A 431 14.49 14.54 -19.90
CA ASP A 431 15.05 15.91 -19.94
C ASP A 431 16.23 16.02 -20.91
N ARG A 432 17.02 14.95 -21.07
CA ARG A 432 18.13 14.88 -22.04
C ARG A 432 17.70 14.93 -23.50
N THR A 433 16.42 14.68 -23.82
CA THR A 433 15.91 14.83 -25.19
C THR A 433 15.92 16.29 -25.65
N GLY A 434 15.88 17.25 -24.70
CA GLY A 434 15.88 18.69 -24.97
C GLY A 434 14.54 19.25 -25.48
N VAL A 435 13.57 18.40 -25.83
CA VAL A 435 12.23 18.80 -26.32
C VAL A 435 11.10 18.37 -25.39
N PHE A 436 11.36 17.42 -24.50
CA PHE A 436 10.48 17.02 -23.42
C PHE A 436 11.09 17.41 -22.08
N ARG A 437 10.25 17.73 -21.10
CA ARG A 437 10.69 18.04 -19.74
C ARG A 437 9.78 17.41 -18.71
N VAL A 438 10.35 16.73 -17.73
CA VAL A 438 9.58 16.28 -16.57
C VAL A 438 9.37 17.45 -15.62
N LEU A 439 8.11 17.73 -15.33
CA LEU A 439 7.71 18.83 -14.46
C LEU A 439 8.10 18.57 -13.01
N THR A 440 8.43 19.65 -12.31
CA THR A 440 8.68 19.69 -10.87
C THR A 440 7.41 20.12 -10.12
N LEU A 441 7.41 19.99 -8.79
CA LEU A 441 6.31 20.51 -7.97
C LEU A 441 6.05 21.99 -8.26
N ASP A 442 7.08 22.82 -8.34
CA ASP A 442 6.94 24.26 -8.59
C ASP A 442 6.32 24.58 -9.96
N ASP A 443 6.59 23.76 -10.98
CA ASP A 443 5.96 23.91 -12.30
C ASP A 443 4.46 23.58 -12.26
N MET A 444 4.11 22.57 -11.45
CA MET A 444 2.77 21.99 -11.40
C MET A 444 1.86 22.69 -10.39
N LEU A 445 2.41 23.31 -9.33
CA LEU A 445 1.64 23.83 -8.20
C LEU A 445 0.73 25.01 -8.60
N PRO A 446 -0.60 24.90 -8.37
CA PRO A 446 -1.53 26.02 -8.53
C PRO A 446 -1.16 27.22 -7.64
N HIS A 447 -1.36 28.44 -8.14
CA HIS A 447 -1.05 29.67 -7.39
C HIS A 447 -1.74 29.76 -6.03
N ALA A 448 -2.95 29.22 -5.90
CA ALA A 448 -3.73 29.24 -4.66
C ALA A 448 -3.13 28.38 -3.53
N LEU A 449 -2.17 27.49 -3.84
CA LEU A 449 -1.52 26.57 -2.92
C LEU A 449 -0.10 26.99 -2.54
N ARG A 450 0.36 28.17 -2.94
CA ARG A 450 1.75 28.63 -2.68
C ARG A 450 2.09 28.75 -1.19
N ASP A 451 1.09 28.99 -0.35
CA ASP A 451 1.25 29.12 1.09
C ASP A 451 1.03 27.78 1.83
N ASP A 452 0.63 26.72 1.10
CA ASP A 452 0.34 25.40 1.65
C ASP A 452 1.56 24.49 1.51
N THR A 453 1.75 23.60 2.49
CA THR A 453 2.79 22.57 2.40
C THR A 453 2.28 21.40 1.57
N ILE A 454 2.52 21.44 0.25
CA ILE A 454 2.17 20.36 -0.68
C ILE A 454 3.42 19.54 -1.02
N ARG A 455 3.27 18.21 -1.11
CA ARG A 455 4.34 17.31 -1.58
C ARG A 455 3.93 16.66 -2.89
N LEU A 456 4.91 16.23 -3.68
CA LEU A 456 4.68 15.44 -4.89
C LEU A 456 5.03 13.98 -4.62
N ASP A 457 4.28 13.07 -5.22
CA ASP A 457 4.63 11.66 -5.36
C ASP A 457 5.68 11.51 -6.47
N PRO A 458 6.94 11.11 -6.16
CA PRO A 458 8.01 11.04 -7.14
C PRO A 458 7.80 9.94 -8.19
N LEU A 459 6.91 8.98 -7.95
CA LEU A 459 6.59 7.90 -8.88
C LEU A 459 5.58 8.31 -9.97
N LYS A 460 5.09 9.55 -9.90
CA LYS A 460 4.16 10.13 -10.88
C LYS A 460 4.85 11.24 -11.66
N LEU A 461 5.25 10.93 -12.88
CA LEU A 461 5.99 11.85 -13.72
C LEU A 461 5.03 12.52 -14.71
N SER A 462 4.91 13.84 -14.60
CA SER A 462 4.21 14.65 -15.60
C SER A 462 5.22 15.25 -16.57
N VAL A 463 5.07 14.96 -17.86
CA VAL A 463 6.01 15.38 -18.91
C VAL A 463 5.37 16.49 -19.73
N ASP A 464 5.99 17.67 -19.78
CA ASP A 464 5.66 18.74 -20.70
C ASP A 464 6.16 18.41 -22.10
N VAL A 465 5.25 18.50 -23.07
CA VAL A 465 5.52 18.23 -24.49
C VAL A 465 5.45 19.48 -25.35
N SER A 466 5.27 20.66 -24.75
CA SER A 466 5.00 21.91 -25.48
C SER A 466 6.10 22.28 -26.48
N ALA A 467 7.35 21.89 -26.22
CA ALA A 467 8.48 22.17 -27.10
C ALA A 467 8.68 21.12 -28.21
N SER A 468 7.91 20.03 -28.21
CA SER A 468 8.06 18.93 -29.17
C SER A 468 7.45 19.19 -30.55
N GLY A 469 6.58 20.20 -30.68
CA GLY A 469 5.76 20.42 -31.87
C GLY A 469 4.54 19.51 -31.97
N TYR A 470 4.36 18.55 -31.06
CA TYR A 470 3.18 17.71 -30.95
C TYR A 470 2.26 18.17 -29.82
N SER A 471 0.95 18.05 -30.02
CA SER A 471 0.01 18.03 -28.88
C SER A 471 0.19 16.74 -28.08
N ALA A 472 -0.15 16.76 -26.79
CA ALA A 472 -0.04 15.59 -25.93
C ALA A 472 -0.87 14.39 -26.46
N ARG A 473 -2.03 14.65 -27.08
CA ARG A 473 -2.85 13.60 -27.70
C ARG A 473 -2.20 13.00 -28.95
N GLN A 474 -1.57 13.81 -29.80
CA GLN A 474 -0.83 13.30 -30.96
C GLN A 474 0.33 12.41 -30.51
N LEU A 475 1.11 12.87 -29.53
CA LEU A 475 2.22 12.08 -29.01
C LEU A 475 1.76 10.77 -28.36
N GLN A 476 0.66 10.78 -27.61
CA GLN A 476 0.07 9.55 -27.07
C GLN A 476 -0.33 8.54 -28.16
N LEU A 477 -0.89 9.02 -29.28
CA LEU A 477 -1.23 8.15 -30.41
C LEU A 477 0.03 7.60 -31.09
N LEU A 478 1.03 8.43 -31.35
CA LEU A 478 2.31 8.00 -31.92
C LEU A 478 3.01 6.94 -31.05
N LEU A 479 3.07 7.17 -29.74
CA LEU A 479 3.62 6.20 -28.79
C LEU A 479 2.89 4.85 -28.86
N PHE A 480 1.57 4.87 -29.03
CA PHE A 480 0.77 3.65 -29.13
C PHE A 480 0.92 2.96 -30.49
N GLU A 481 0.72 3.68 -31.59
CA GLU A 481 0.65 3.13 -32.95
C GLU A 481 2.02 2.68 -33.47
N ASP A 482 3.05 3.51 -33.27
CA ASP A 482 4.37 3.26 -33.85
C ASP A 482 5.30 2.51 -32.89
N TYR A 483 5.14 2.72 -31.59
CA TYR A 483 6.03 2.17 -30.56
C TYR A 483 5.37 1.15 -29.64
N GLY A 484 4.05 0.94 -29.71
CA GLY A 484 3.32 0.01 -28.84
C GLY A 484 3.41 0.35 -27.35
N ILE A 485 3.47 1.64 -27.01
CA ILE A 485 3.55 2.17 -25.65
C ILE A 485 2.23 2.87 -25.30
N GLN A 486 1.54 2.33 -24.30
CA GLN A 486 0.32 2.93 -23.78
C GLN A 486 0.66 3.96 -22.69
N ILE A 487 0.18 5.19 -22.87
CA ILE A 487 0.16 6.23 -21.83
C ILE A 487 -1.27 6.37 -21.30
N GLU A 488 -1.43 6.42 -19.98
CA GLU A 488 -2.74 6.40 -19.33
C GLU A 488 -3.49 7.73 -19.51
N LYS A 489 -2.86 8.84 -19.12
CA LYS A 489 -3.47 10.17 -19.12
C LYS A 489 -2.62 11.17 -19.90
N VAL A 490 -3.34 12.05 -20.57
CA VAL A 490 -2.80 13.27 -21.17
C VAL A 490 -3.66 14.46 -20.77
N THR A 491 -3.06 15.65 -20.76
CA THR A 491 -3.78 16.92 -20.76
C THR A 491 -3.73 17.51 -22.17
N HIS A 492 -3.81 18.83 -22.30
CA HIS A 492 -3.59 19.49 -23.59
C HIS A 492 -2.10 19.55 -23.98
N ASN A 493 -1.18 19.57 -23.01
CA ASN A 493 0.26 19.72 -23.22
C ASN A 493 1.13 18.86 -22.29
N THR A 494 0.56 17.92 -21.55
CA THR A 494 1.33 16.98 -20.71
C THR A 494 0.96 15.52 -20.92
N LEU A 495 1.94 14.64 -20.75
CA LEU A 495 1.78 13.18 -20.61
C LEU A 495 2.02 12.76 -19.16
N SER A 496 1.22 11.86 -18.62
CA SER A 496 1.45 11.28 -17.29
C SER A 496 2.04 9.87 -17.41
N ILE A 497 3.24 9.69 -16.86
CA ILE A 497 3.91 8.39 -16.73
C ILE A 497 3.84 7.94 -15.28
N LEU A 498 3.31 6.74 -15.08
CA LEU A 498 3.23 6.11 -13.76
C LEU A 498 4.33 5.06 -13.62
N VAL A 499 5.17 5.21 -12.61
CA VAL A 499 6.11 4.17 -12.18
C VAL A 499 5.41 3.29 -11.16
N THR A 500 5.42 1.97 -11.39
CA THR A 500 4.76 0.98 -10.52
C THR A 500 5.76 -0.10 -10.12
N LEU A 501 5.39 -0.96 -9.18
CA LEU A 501 6.19 -2.13 -8.78
C LEU A 501 6.50 -3.08 -9.96
N GLY A 502 5.70 -3.02 -11.04
CA GLY A 502 5.90 -3.78 -12.27
C GLY A 502 6.64 -3.03 -13.38
N SER A 503 7.19 -1.84 -13.09
CA SER A 503 8.09 -1.13 -14.01
C SER A 503 9.42 -1.86 -14.12
N THR A 504 10.01 -1.88 -15.32
CA THR A 504 11.28 -2.58 -15.59
C THR A 504 12.22 -1.69 -16.36
N GLU A 505 13.53 -1.93 -16.25
CA GLU A 505 14.55 -1.24 -17.05
C GLU A 505 14.26 -1.31 -18.55
N SER A 506 13.76 -2.45 -19.04
CA SER A 506 13.39 -2.60 -20.45
C SER A 506 12.25 -1.66 -20.87
N LYS A 507 11.25 -1.42 -20.00
CA LYS A 507 10.20 -0.43 -20.25
C LYS A 507 10.77 0.99 -20.30
N VAL A 508 11.70 1.31 -19.38
CA VAL A 508 12.41 2.60 -19.35
C VAL A 508 13.15 2.83 -20.67
N LEU A 509 14.00 1.89 -21.07
CA LEU A 509 14.77 1.98 -22.31
C LEU A 509 13.87 2.12 -23.54
N ARG A 510 12.78 1.33 -23.62
CA ARG A 510 11.84 1.40 -24.74
C ARG A 510 11.16 2.78 -24.83
N LEU A 511 10.74 3.35 -23.70
CA LEU A 511 10.13 4.68 -23.67
C LEU A 511 11.14 5.77 -24.04
N LEU A 512 12.34 5.74 -23.47
CA LEU A 512 13.38 6.73 -23.78
C LEU A 512 13.80 6.67 -25.25
N ASN A 513 13.95 5.48 -25.84
CA ASN A 513 14.24 5.32 -27.26
C ASN A 513 13.10 5.88 -28.13
N ALA A 514 11.85 5.64 -27.76
CA ALA A 514 10.68 6.16 -28.49
C ALA A 514 10.57 7.69 -28.42
N LEU A 515 10.97 8.30 -27.31
CA LEU A 515 10.98 9.77 -27.16
C LEU A 515 12.19 10.44 -27.85
N GLN A 516 13.25 9.68 -28.16
CA GLN A 516 14.43 10.20 -28.85
C GLN A 516 14.33 10.13 -30.38
N ALA A 517 13.58 9.17 -30.90
CA ALA A 517 13.32 8.99 -32.32
C ALA A 517 12.34 10.05 -32.83
#